data_AF-A0A3D5CQ41-F1
#
_entry.id   AF-A0A3D5CQ41-F1
#
_cell.length_a   1.000
_cell.length_b   1.000
_cell.length_c   1.000
_cell.angle_alpha   90.00
_cell.angle_beta   90.00
_cell.angle_gamma   90.00
#
_symmetry.space_group_name_H-M   'P 1'
#
loop_
_entity.id
_entity.type
_entity.pdbx_description
1 polymer ?
#
loop_
_entity_poly.entity_id
_entity_poly.type
_entity_poly.pdbx_seq_one_letter_code
_entity_poly.pdbx_strand_id
1 'polypeptide(L)' 'INVLDPEVIVLGGGLSNIDYLYKNVPDHWMDYIFSDDCFTKLKKAVHGDSGGVRGAAWLWSDR' A
#
# COMPACT_ATOMS: atom_id res chain seq x y z
N ILE A 1 8.52 5.41 2.25
CA ILE A 1 7.84 6.70 2.51
C ILE A 1 8.81 7.83 2.18
N ASN A 2 9.95 7.94 2.86
CA ASN A 2 10.97 8.98 2.63
C ASN A 2 11.44 9.24 1.16
N VAL A 3 11.41 8.24 0.26
CA VAL A 3 11.90 8.40 -1.12
C VAL A 3 10.78 8.76 -2.11
N LEU A 4 9.64 8.06 -2.05
CA LEU A 4 8.55 8.20 -3.02
C LEU A 4 7.35 9.01 -2.50
N ASP A 5 7.31 9.27 -1.18
CA ASP A 5 6.23 9.92 -0.45
C ASP A 5 4.80 9.57 -0.91
N PRO A 6 4.42 8.28 -0.84
CA PRO A 6 3.14 7.84 -1.36
C PRO A 6 1.98 8.24 -0.44
N GLU A 7 0.86 8.64 -1.02
CA GLU A 7 -0.40 8.82 -0.28
C GLU A 7 -0.92 7.49 0.29
N VAL A 8 -0.73 6.38 -0.44
CA VAL A 8 -1.22 5.05 -0.06
C VAL A 8 -0.20 3.97 -0.40
N ILE A 9 0.02 3.07 0.55
CA ILE A 9 0.72 1.80 0.36
C ILE A 9 -0.32 0.67 0.46
N VAL A 10 -0.36 -0.18 -0.56
CA VAL A 10 -1.26 -1.35 -0.59
C VAL A 10 -0.44 -2.62 -0.38
N LEU A 11 -0.77 -3.40 0.65
CA LEU A 11 -0.19 -4.73 0.83
C LEU A 11 -0.89 -5.72 -0.10
N GLY A 12 -0.11 -6.40 -0.94
CA GLY A 12 -0.58 -7.47 -1.82
C GLY A 12 -0.28 -8.87 -1.27
N GLY A 13 -0.78 -9.89 -1.97
CA GLY A 13 -0.50 -11.30 -1.68
C GLY A 13 -0.95 -11.76 -0.29
N GLY A 14 -0.34 -12.85 0.20
CA GLY A 14 -0.69 -13.46 1.49
C GLY A 14 -0.51 -12.53 2.69
N LEU A 15 0.46 -11.61 2.62
CA LEU A 15 0.72 -10.62 3.67
C LEU A 15 -0.48 -9.70 3.91
N SER A 16 -1.26 -9.43 2.86
CA SER A 16 -2.44 -8.58 2.94
C SER A 16 -3.55 -9.15 3.83
N ASN A 17 -3.49 -10.44 4.19
CA ASN A 17 -4.46 -11.08 5.06
C ASN A 17 -4.13 -10.97 6.55
N ILE A 18 -3.00 -10.39 6.92
CA ILE A 18 -2.60 -10.23 8.31
C ILE A 18 -3.14 -8.90 8.84
N ASP A 19 -4.32 -8.95 9.46
CA ASP A 19 -5.03 -7.74 9.93
C ASP A 19 -4.22 -6.94 10.97
N TYR A 20 -3.37 -7.62 11.74
CA TYR A 20 -2.44 -7.00 12.70
C TYR A 20 -1.55 -5.92 12.06
N LEU A 21 -1.14 -6.10 10.80
CA LEU A 21 -0.22 -5.17 10.13
C LEU A 21 -0.85 -3.80 9.91
N TYR A 22 -2.15 -3.71 9.65
CA TYR A 22 -2.82 -2.44 9.35
C TYR A 22 -2.95 -1.51 10.54
N LYS A 23 -2.80 -2.04 11.75
CA LYS A 23 -2.71 -1.25 12.98
C LYS A 23 -1.25 -0.95 13.33
N ASN A 24 -0.43 -1.99 13.45
CA ASN A 24 0.88 -1.86 14.08
C ASN A 24 1.94 -1.28 13.15
N VAL A 25 1.88 -1.53 11.83
CA VAL A 25 2.89 -0.97 10.92
C VAL A 25 2.79 0.56 10.87
N PRO A 26 1.60 1.17 10.73
CA PRO A 26 1.45 2.62 10.84
C PRO A 26 1.94 3.20 12.17
N ASP A 27 1.69 2.50 13.29
CA ASP A 27 2.11 2.95 14.62
C ASP A 27 3.64 3.09 14.74
N HIS A 28 4.40 2.33 13.95
CA HIS A 28 5.88 2.35 13.95
C HIS A 28 6.49 3.27 12.89
N TRP A 29 5.70 3.92 12.04
CA TRP A 29 6.27 4.72 10.94
C TRP A 29 7.16 5.86 11.40
N MET A 30 6.76 6.55 12.47
CA MET A 30 7.51 7.69 13.01
C MET A 30 8.90 7.30 13.52
N ASP A 31 9.13 6.03 13.84
CA ASP A 31 10.44 5.54 14.26
C ASP A 31 11.46 5.50 13.09
N TYR A 32 11.00 5.56 11.84
CA TYR A 32 11.82 5.32 10.64
C TYR A 32 11.69 6.40 9.55
N ILE A 33 10.73 7.32 9.69
CA ILE A 33 10.51 8.42 8.74
C ILE A 33 11.38 9.63 9.13
N PHE A 34 11.90 10.34 8.13
CA PHE A 34 12.72 11.54 8.36
C PHE A 34 11.91 12.81 8.58
N SER A 35 10.65 12.81 8.14
CA SER A 35 9.71 13.91 8.35
C SER A 35 9.07 13.84 9.73
N ASP A 36 8.68 15.00 10.25
CA ASP A 36 7.94 15.14 11.52
C ASP A 36 6.49 14.63 11.40
N ASP A 37 5.99 14.46 10.18
CA ASP A 37 4.64 13.98 9.90
C ASP A 37 4.63 12.80 8.91
N CYS A 38 3.63 11.93 9.03
CA CYS A 38 3.37 10.87 8.05
C CYS A 38 1.86 10.73 7.81
N PHE A 39 1.43 11.05 6.58
CA PHE A 39 0.03 10.94 6.16
C PHE A 39 -0.26 9.75 5.24
N THR A 40 0.78 8.97 4.92
CA THR A 40 0.64 7.73 4.12
C THR A 40 -0.43 6.82 4.73
N LYS A 41 -1.18 6.08 3.92
CA LYS A 41 -2.18 5.13 4.42
C LYS A 41 -1.76 3.71 4.07
N LEU A 42 -1.81 2.78 5.03
CA LEU A 42 -1.64 1.36 4.75
C LEU A 42 -3.00 0.71 4.48
N LYS A 43 -3.15 0.05 3.33
CA LYS A 43 -4.42 -0.55 2.89
C LYS A 43 -4.25 -1.98 2.41
N LYS A 44 -5.33 -2.76 2.53
CA LYS A 44 -5.42 -4.13 2.01
C LYS A 44 -5.69 -4.10 0.51
N ALA A 45 -5.05 -4.99 -0.25
CA ALA A 45 -5.40 -5.19 -1.65
C ALA A 45 -6.84 -5.73 -1.78
N VAL A 46 -7.65 -5.06 -2.60
CA VAL A 46 -9.07 -5.42 -2.82
C VAL A 46 -9.23 -6.41 -3.98
N HIS A 47 -8.29 -6.43 -4.92
CA HIS A 47 -8.48 -7.15 -6.20
C HIS A 47 -7.78 -8.51 -6.28
N GLY A 48 -7.15 -9.00 -5.21
CA GLY A 48 -6.65 -10.37 -5.07
C GLY A 48 -6.01 -10.96 -6.33
N ASP A 49 -6.35 -12.21 -6.63
CA ASP A 49 -5.82 -12.97 -7.78
C ASP A 49 -6.19 -12.34 -9.14
N SER A 50 -7.30 -11.60 -9.20
CA SER A 50 -7.72 -10.87 -10.40
C SER A 50 -6.93 -9.59 -10.66
N GLY A 51 -6.10 -9.15 -9.69
CA GLY A 51 -5.39 -7.87 -9.74
C GLY A 51 -4.43 -7.77 -10.93
N GLY A 52 -3.77 -8.86 -11.30
CA GLY A 52 -2.83 -8.89 -12.42
C GLY A 52 -3.51 -8.64 -13.78
N VAL A 53 -4.59 -9.37 -14.07
CA VAL A 53 -5.34 -9.21 -15.33
C VAL A 53 -5.99 -7.83 -15.41
N ARG A 54 -6.55 -7.33 -14.30
CA ARG A 54 -7.13 -5.98 -14.23
C ARG A 54 -6.07 -4.91 -14.48
N GLY A 55 -4.91 -5.02 -13.83
CA GLY A 55 -3.80 -4.09 -14.02
C GLY A 55 -3.30 -4.09 -15.46
N ALA A 56 -3.15 -5.26 -16.08
CA ALA A 56 -2.73 -5.38 -17.47
C ALA A 56 -3.74 -4.73 -18.43
N ALA A 57 -5.04 -4.95 -18.22
CA ALA A 57 -6.09 -4.28 -19.00
C ALA A 57 -6.05 -2.75 -18.82
N TRP A 58 -5.74 -2.27 -17.62
CA TRP A 58 -5.67 -0.83 -17.33
C TRP A 58 -4.49 -0.11 -17.97
N LEU A 59 -3.40 -0.80 -18.29
CA LEU A 59 -2.25 -0.21 -18.99
C LEU A 59 -2.57 0.18 -20.45
N TRP A 60 -3.66 -0.35 -21.03
CA TRP A 60 -4.05 -0.09 -22.41
C TRP A 60 -5.30 0.80 -22.54
N SER A 61 -5.89 1.23 -21.42
CA SER A 61 -7.10 2.07 -21.42
C SER A 61 -6.87 3.51 -21.91
N ASP A 62 -5.63 3.94 -22.10
CA ASP A 62 -5.29 5.26 -22.64
C ASP A 62 -5.31 5.27 -24.18
N ARG A 63 -6.49 5.04 -24.75
CA ARG A 63 -6.82 5.50 -26.10
C ARG A 63 -7.99 6.45 -26.08
#